data_AF-A0A850J8V3-F1
#
_entry.id   AF-A0A850J8V3-F1
#
_cell.length_a   1.000
_cell.length_b   1.000
_cell.length_c   1.000
_cell.angle_alpha   90.00
_cell.angle_beta   90.00
_cell.angle_gamma   90.00
#
_symmetry.space_group_name_H-M   'P 1'
#
loop_
_entity.id
_entity.type
_entity.pdbx_description
1 polymer ?
#
loop_
_entity_poly.entity_id
_entity_poly.type
_entity_poly.pdbx_seq_one_letter_code
_entity_poly.pdbx_strand_id
1 'polypeptide(L)'
;MRFRTLFSAAVLGAALAVPVTAPPALAAPPGCDATDADIYAAPPATVTGKPGDLLACRPAKLTNIPGDVPMKAWKVRYVSTDVKGQKNVVTGTVAIPDAAWTKGGSRPTVAFNPGTLGSGLQCAFSKQCGTAVAEVLG
;
A
#
# COMPACT_ATOMS: atom_id res chain seq x y z
N MET A 1 22.11 -53.04 50.45
CA MET A 1 22.51 -51.74 51.05
C MET A 1 22.23 -50.65 50.02
N ARG A 2 21.14 -49.89 50.19
CA ARG A 2 21.10 -48.45 50.55
C ARG A 2 21.23 -47.51 49.32
N PHE A 3 20.10 -47.00 48.79
CA PHE A 3 19.59 -45.60 48.94
C PHE A 3 19.97 -44.74 47.69
N ARG A 4 19.17 -43.87 47.02
CA ARG A 4 17.96 -43.07 47.32
C ARG A 4 17.36 -42.45 46.01
N THR A 5 16.02 -42.42 45.92
CA THR A 5 15.11 -41.30 45.51
C THR A 5 15.50 -40.36 44.34
N LEU A 6 14.81 -40.41 43.18
CA LEU A 6 13.66 -39.57 42.74
C LEU A 6 13.81 -38.05 42.96
N PHE A 7 13.77 -37.25 41.86
CA PHE A 7 13.02 -35.98 41.79
C PHE A 7 12.78 -35.59 40.32
N SER A 8 11.55 -35.81 39.86
CA SER A 8 11.00 -35.26 38.62
C SER A 8 10.73 -33.76 38.82
N ALA A 9 11.27 -32.90 37.96
CA ALA A 9 10.88 -31.50 37.89
C ALA A 9 10.08 -31.26 36.61
N ALA A 10 8.75 -31.28 36.73
CA ALA A 10 7.85 -30.83 35.68
C ALA A 10 7.79 -29.30 35.71
N VAL A 11 8.37 -28.65 34.70
CA VAL A 11 8.29 -27.19 34.54
C VAL A 11 7.00 -26.87 33.79
N LEU A 12 6.00 -26.40 34.53
CA LEU A 12 4.73 -25.91 33.99
C LEU A 12 4.97 -24.51 33.39
N GLY A 13 5.21 -24.44 32.08
CA GLY A 13 5.33 -23.19 31.34
C GLY A 13 3.96 -22.56 31.14
N ALA A 14 3.64 -21.52 31.92
CA ALA A 14 2.46 -20.69 31.69
C ALA A 14 2.67 -19.83 30.44
N ALA A 15 2.02 -20.21 29.33
CA ALA A 15 2.01 -19.43 28.10
C ALA A 15 1.14 -18.19 28.30
N LEU A 16 1.77 -17.02 28.43
CA LEU A 16 1.09 -15.73 28.41
C LEU A 16 0.56 -15.50 26.98
N ALA A 17 -0.75 -15.65 26.81
CA ALA A 17 -1.43 -15.28 25.58
C ALA A 17 -1.40 -13.74 25.44
N VAL A 18 -0.58 -13.24 24.51
CA VAL A 18 -0.57 -11.83 24.13
C VAL A 18 -1.78 -11.58 23.22
N PRO A 19 -2.72 -10.69 23.58
CA PRO A 19 -3.84 -10.39 22.71
C PRO A 19 -3.31 -9.68 21.45
N VAL A 20 -3.45 -10.33 20.29
CA VAL A 20 -3.18 -9.71 19.00
C VAL A 20 -4.32 -8.75 18.70
N THR A 21 -4.16 -7.48 19.06
CA THR A 21 -5.07 -6.41 18.65
C THR A 21 -4.94 -6.21 17.14
N ALA A 22 -5.99 -6.52 16.38
CA ALA A 22 -6.07 -6.20 14.96
C ALA A 22 -5.96 -4.68 14.76
N PRO A 23 -5.13 -4.17 13.82
CA PRO A 23 -5.08 -2.75 13.56
C PRO A 23 -6.43 -2.26 13.03
N PRO A 24 -6.86 -1.04 13.41
CA PRO A 24 -8.12 -0.48 12.95
C PRO A 24 -8.14 -0.38 11.43
N ALA A 25 -9.33 -0.57 10.83
CA ALA A 25 -9.56 -0.40 9.41
C ALA A 25 -9.11 1.01 8.98
N LEU A 26 -7.99 1.10 8.28
CA LEU A 26 -7.36 2.37 7.90
C LEU A 26 -8.35 3.24 7.10
N ALA A 27 -8.81 4.33 7.70
CA ALA A 27 -9.42 5.45 6.97
C ALA A 27 -8.42 5.99 5.92
N ALA A 28 -8.85 6.90 5.04
CA ALA A 28 -7.90 7.63 4.21
C ALA A 28 -6.73 8.14 5.09
N PRO A 29 -5.46 8.01 4.65
CA PRO A 29 -4.34 8.55 5.40
C PRO A 29 -4.66 10.02 5.73
N PRO A 30 -4.45 10.48 6.97
CA PRO A 30 -4.65 11.88 7.32
C PRO A 30 -3.91 12.76 6.30
N GLY A 31 -4.61 13.73 5.69
CA GLY A 31 -4.06 14.61 4.66
C GLY A 31 -4.20 14.12 3.21
N CYS A 32 -4.98 13.06 2.94
CA CYS A 32 -5.39 12.69 1.58
C CYS A 32 -6.72 13.33 1.17
N ASP A 33 -6.74 14.65 1.01
CA ASP A 33 -7.90 15.46 0.63
C ASP A 33 -7.61 16.40 -0.56
N ALA A 34 -6.50 16.18 -1.26
CA ALA A 34 -6.10 16.99 -2.41
C ALA A 34 -7.14 16.94 -3.55
N THR A 35 -7.15 17.97 -4.40
CA THR A 35 -7.99 17.96 -5.60
C THR A 35 -7.34 17.15 -6.72
N ASP A 36 -8.10 16.77 -7.76
CA ASP A 36 -7.48 16.17 -8.97
C ASP A 36 -6.51 17.16 -9.64
N ALA A 37 -6.76 18.47 -9.54
CA ALA A 37 -5.85 19.49 -10.05
C ALA A 37 -4.49 19.45 -9.31
N ASP A 38 -4.48 19.25 -7.99
CA ASP A 38 -3.25 19.15 -7.19
C ASP A 38 -2.44 17.90 -7.53
N ILE A 39 -3.13 16.77 -7.79
CA ILE A 39 -2.50 15.52 -8.22
C ILE A 39 -1.81 15.68 -9.58
N TYR A 40 -2.46 16.36 -10.53
CA TYR A 40 -2.00 16.47 -11.92
C TYR A 40 -1.36 17.81 -12.29
N ALA A 41 -1.09 18.67 -11.30
CA ALA A 41 -0.45 19.95 -11.55
C ALA A 41 0.94 19.77 -12.18
N ALA A 42 1.35 20.77 -12.94
CA ALA A 42 2.69 20.80 -13.53
C ALA A 42 3.75 20.59 -12.44
N PRO A 43 4.81 19.79 -12.69
CA PRO A 43 5.91 19.65 -11.77
C PRO A 43 6.56 21.01 -11.49
N PRO A 44 6.97 21.28 -10.23
CA PRO A 44 7.74 22.47 -9.93
C PRO A 44 9.11 22.42 -10.63
N ALA A 45 9.73 23.58 -10.85
CA ALA A 45 11.07 23.68 -11.44
C ALA A 45 12.16 22.98 -10.60
N THR A 46 11.92 22.81 -9.30
CA THR A 46 12.79 22.09 -8.38
C THR A 46 11.95 21.16 -7.52
N VAL A 47 12.35 19.88 -7.45
CA VAL A 47 11.67 18.85 -6.66
C VAL A 47 12.41 18.63 -5.35
N THR A 48 11.76 18.95 -4.24
CA THR A 48 12.23 18.71 -2.87
C THR A 48 11.73 17.35 -2.37
N GLY A 49 12.39 16.80 -1.34
CA GLY A 49 12.06 15.48 -0.78
C GLY A 49 12.93 14.35 -1.32
N LYS A 50 12.67 13.13 -0.85
CA LYS A 50 13.33 11.88 -1.22
C LYS A 50 12.41 11.05 -2.13
N PRO A 51 12.96 10.20 -3.02
CA PRO A 51 12.14 9.26 -3.78
C PRO A 51 11.23 8.43 -2.87
N GLY A 52 9.94 8.38 -3.18
CA GLY A 52 8.89 7.77 -2.36
C GLY A 52 8.12 8.75 -1.46
N ASP A 53 8.61 9.97 -1.25
CA ASP A 53 7.88 10.97 -0.46
C ASP A 53 6.57 11.36 -1.14
N LEU A 54 5.49 11.31 -0.37
CA LEU A 54 4.15 11.67 -0.83
C LEU A 54 4.00 13.21 -0.84
N LEU A 55 3.58 13.76 -1.98
CA LEU A 55 3.38 15.19 -2.17
C LEU A 55 1.91 15.58 -2.08
N ALA A 56 1.03 14.73 -2.61
CA ALA A 56 -0.42 14.89 -2.51
C ALA A 56 -1.10 13.53 -2.69
N CYS A 57 -2.26 13.37 -2.08
CA CYS A 57 -3.09 12.20 -2.28
C CYS A 57 -4.57 12.54 -2.15
N ARG A 58 -5.41 11.73 -2.78
CA ARG A 58 -6.86 11.85 -2.67
C ARG A 58 -7.55 10.52 -2.82
N PRO A 59 -8.76 10.34 -2.27
CA PRO A 59 -9.52 9.12 -2.46
C PRO A 59 -9.89 8.94 -3.95
N ALA A 60 -9.90 7.68 -4.36
CA ALA A 60 -10.32 7.22 -5.67
C ALA A 60 -11.24 6.01 -5.50
N LYS A 61 -12.09 5.77 -6.50
CA LYS A 61 -12.93 4.57 -6.58
C LYS A 61 -12.45 3.75 -7.77
N LEU A 62 -12.24 2.45 -7.55
CA LEU A 62 -11.96 1.49 -8.61
C LEU A 62 -13.27 0.75 -8.88
N THR A 63 -13.78 0.82 -10.10
CA THR A 63 -15.12 0.28 -10.44
C THR A 63 -15.10 -1.00 -11.26
N ASN A 64 -13.91 -1.44 -11.71
CA ASN A 64 -13.76 -2.59 -12.62
C ASN A 64 -12.73 -3.59 -12.09
N ILE A 65 -12.87 -3.99 -10.82
CA ILE A 65 -12.00 -5.00 -10.21
C ILE A 65 -12.70 -6.37 -10.30
N PRO A 66 -12.05 -7.39 -10.89
CA PRO A 66 -12.58 -8.75 -10.89
C PRO A 66 -12.95 -9.22 -9.47
N GLY A 67 -14.16 -9.74 -9.31
CA GLY A 67 -14.64 -10.23 -8.01
C GLY A 67 -15.08 -9.15 -7.02
N ASP A 68 -15.16 -7.88 -7.46
CA ASP A 68 -15.67 -6.75 -6.66
C ASP A 68 -15.06 -6.66 -5.25
N VAL A 69 -13.76 -6.94 -5.17
CA VAL A 69 -13.02 -6.99 -3.90
C VAL A 69 -13.14 -5.63 -3.19
N PRO A 70 -13.70 -5.58 -1.96
CA PRO A 70 -13.78 -4.33 -1.21
C PRO A 70 -12.39 -3.78 -0.91
N MET A 71 -12.15 -2.54 -1.33
CA MET A 71 -10.87 -1.88 -1.15
C MET A 71 -11.02 -0.37 -1.10
N LYS A 72 -10.07 0.25 -0.42
CA LYS A 72 -9.85 1.70 -0.46
C LYS A 72 -8.77 1.98 -1.49
N ALA A 73 -8.96 3.04 -2.27
CA ALA A 73 -7.99 3.45 -3.27
C ALA A 73 -7.70 4.94 -3.21
N TRP A 74 -6.51 5.32 -3.64
CA TRP A 74 -6.05 6.69 -3.70
C TRP A 74 -5.32 6.95 -5.00
N LYS A 75 -5.55 8.14 -5.57
CA LYS A 75 -4.61 8.74 -6.51
C LYS A 75 -3.52 9.42 -5.68
N VAL A 76 -2.27 9.22 -6.06
CA VAL A 76 -1.10 9.76 -5.36
C VAL A 76 -0.22 10.54 -6.31
N ARG A 77 0.41 11.59 -5.80
CA ARG A 77 1.49 12.35 -6.42
C ARG A 77 2.69 12.26 -5.49
N TYR A 78 3.84 11.81 -6.01
CA TYR A 78 5.01 11.52 -5.17
C TYR A 78 6.32 11.85 -5.90
N VAL A 79 7.38 11.99 -5.12
CA VAL A 79 8.74 12.20 -5.63
C VAL A 79 9.30 10.88 -6.16
N SER A 80 9.89 10.91 -7.34
CA SER A 80 10.61 9.76 -7.92
C SER A 80 11.92 10.25 -8.55
N THR A 81 12.56 9.40 -9.35
CA THR A 81 13.72 9.73 -10.16
C THR A 81 13.47 9.42 -11.63
N ASP A 82 13.99 10.26 -12.52
CA ASP A 82 14.00 9.99 -13.96
C ASP A 82 15.14 9.04 -14.37
N VAL A 83 15.22 8.75 -15.67
CA VAL A 83 16.25 7.87 -16.25
C VAL A 83 17.69 8.39 -16.11
N LYS A 84 17.86 9.67 -15.76
CA LYS A 84 19.17 10.31 -15.49
C LYS A 84 19.45 10.41 -13.99
N GLY A 85 18.60 9.80 -13.14
CA GLY A 85 18.71 9.85 -11.68
C GLY A 85 18.32 11.20 -11.07
N GLN A 86 17.73 12.12 -11.84
CA GLN A 86 17.29 13.41 -11.32
C GLN A 86 15.91 13.29 -10.69
N LYS A 87 15.64 14.04 -9.62
CA LYS A 87 14.34 14.02 -8.96
C LYS A 87 13.26 14.52 -9.90
N ASN A 88 12.15 13.78 -9.97
CA ASN A 88 10.97 14.15 -10.72
C ASN A 88 9.70 13.93 -9.87
N VAL A 89 8.55 14.38 -10.39
CA VAL A 89 7.25 14.16 -9.77
C VAL A 89 6.43 13.25 -10.68
N VAL A 90 5.85 12.21 -10.09
CA VAL A 90 5.05 11.21 -10.80
C VAL A 90 3.72 11.00 -10.08
N THR A 91 2.74 10.46 -10.81
CA THR A 91 1.42 10.10 -10.27
C THR A 91 1.17 8.62 -10.36
N GLY A 92 0.38 8.08 -9.45
CA GLY A 92 0.02 6.66 -9.43
C GLY A 92 -1.32 6.41 -8.74
N THR A 93 -1.68 5.14 -8.65
CA THR A 93 -2.84 4.66 -7.91
C THR A 93 -2.38 3.63 -6.88
N VAL A 94 -2.85 3.77 -5.64
CA VAL A 94 -2.62 2.78 -4.58
C VAL A 94 -3.98 2.23 -4.16
N ALA A 95 -4.08 0.91 -4.01
CA ALA A 95 -5.28 0.24 -3.55
C ALA A 95 -4.95 -0.71 -2.40
N ILE A 96 -5.77 -0.69 -1.36
CA ILE A 96 -5.62 -1.51 -0.16
C ILE A 96 -6.93 -2.27 0.06
N PRO A 97 -6.94 -3.60 -0.08
CA PRO A 97 -8.12 -4.40 0.23
C PRO A 97 -8.48 -4.30 1.72
N ASP A 98 -9.77 -4.18 2.01
CA ASP A 98 -10.29 -4.03 3.38
C ASP A 98 -10.08 -5.29 4.23
N ALA A 99 -9.92 -6.44 3.59
CA ALA A 99 -9.62 -7.70 4.27
C ALA A 99 -8.31 -7.59 5.08
N ALA A 100 -8.38 -8.04 6.34
CA ALA A 100 -7.23 -8.10 7.22
C ALA A 100 -6.22 -9.15 6.72
N TRP A 101 -4.93 -8.83 6.83
CA TRP A 101 -3.86 -9.76 6.53
C TRP A 101 -3.59 -10.67 7.74
N THR A 102 -3.84 -11.98 7.60
CA THR A 102 -3.75 -12.95 8.70
C THR A 102 -2.65 -14.00 8.54
N LYS A 103 -1.91 -14.00 7.42
CA LYS A 103 -0.93 -15.05 7.09
C LYS A 103 0.46 -14.86 7.73
N GLY A 104 0.57 -13.96 8.72
CA GLY A 104 1.84 -13.61 9.36
C GLY A 104 2.76 -12.78 8.43
N GLY A 105 3.76 -12.12 9.02
CA GLY A 105 4.69 -11.28 8.28
C GLY A 105 4.07 -10.02 7.66
N SER A 106 4.86 -9.29 6.87
CA SER A 106 4.41 -8.08 6.18
C SER A 106 3.38 -8.42 5.10
N ARG A 107 2.35 -7.57 4.96
CA ARG A 107 1.38 -7.69 3.88
C ARG A 107 2.09 -7.62 2.53
N PRO A 108 1.82 -8.54 1.59
CA PRO A 108 2.38 -8.48 0.25
C PRO A 108 2.01 -7.17 -0.46
N THR A 109 2.96 -6.65 -1.24
CA THR A 109 2.74 -5.48 -2.10
C THR A 109 2.87 -5.91 -3.55
N VAL A 110 1.86 -5.57 -4.36
CA VAL A 110 1.86 -5.84 -5.80
C VAL A 110 2.18 -4.54 -6.53
N ALA A 111 3.22 -4.54 -7.34
CA ALA A 111 3.50 -3.49 -8.31
C ALA A 111 2.87 -3.89 -9.64
N PHE A 112 1.80 -3.19 -10.03
CA PHE A 112 1.12 -3.43 -11.29
C PHE A 112 1.49 -2.36 -12.30
N ASN A 113 2.00 -2.81 -13.45
CA ASN A 113 2.39 -1.95 -14.55
C ASN A 113 1.49 -2.29 -15.74
N PRO A 114 0.62 -1.36 -16.18
CA PRO A 114 -0.18 -1.59 -17.37
C PRO A 114 0.72 -1.69 -18.61
N GLY A 115 0.17 -2.26 -19.69
CA GLY A 115 0.79 -2.16 -21.01
C GLY A 115 0.89 -0.71 -21.50
N THR A 116 1.36 -0.53 -22.72
CA THR A 116 1.52 0.81 -23.33
C THR A 116 0.21 1.59 -23.37
N LEU A 117 0.16 2.79 -22.77
CA LEU A 117 -1.04 3.64 -22.72
C LEU A 117 -0.98 4.88 -23.63
N GLY A 118 0.22 5.24 -24.11
CA GLY A 118 0.49 6.43 -24.93
C GLY A 118 1.36 7.47 -24.21
N SER A 119 1.99 8.36 -24.98
CA SER A 119 3.01 9.30 -24.46
C SER A 119 2.46 10.62 -23.91
N GLY A 120 1.15 10.88 -24.04
CA GLY A 120 0.53 12.10 -23.55
C GLY A 120 0.09 12.03 -22.09
N LEU A 121 0.02 13.18 -21.40
CA LEU A 121 -0.41 13.23 -19.99
C LEU A 121 -1.86 12.78 -19.77
N GLN A 122 -2.71 12.84 -20.80
CA GLN A 122 -4.06 12.32 -20.78
C GLN A 122 -4.12 10.78 -20.77
N CYS A 123 -3.04 10.13 -21.22
CA CYS A 123 -2.91 8.68 -21.26
C CYS A 123 -2.40 8.07 -19.94
N ALA A 124 -2.06 8.89 -18.95
CA ALA A 124 -1.53 8.41 -17.68
C ALA A 124 -2.47 7.39 -17.03
N PHE A 125 -1.93 6.25 -16.61
CA PHE A 125 -2.75 5.18 -16.02
C PHE A 125 -3.58 5.68 -14.84
N SER A 126 -3.03 6.55 -13.98
CA SER A 126 -3.77 7.09 -12.83
C SER A 126 -5.00 7.93 -13.21
N LYS A 127 -5.07 8.44 -14.45
CA LYS A 127 -6.28 9.09 -15.00
C LYS A 127 -7.28 8.07 -15.54
N GLN A 128 -6.79 6.95 -16.08
CA GLN A 128 -7.59 5.87 -16.64
C GLN A 128 -8.02 4.83 -15.59
N CYS A 129 -7.32 4.70 -14.46
CA CYS A 129 -7.56 3.73 -13.41
C CYS A 129 -8.78 4.12 -12.53
N GLY A 130 -9.80 4.71 -13.17
CA GLY A 130 -11.20 4.61 -12.78
C GLY A 130 -11.99 3.68 -13.71
N THR A 131 -11.34 3.08 -14.74
CA THR A 131 -11.98 2.27 -15.79
C THR A 131 -11.21 1.00 -16.19
N ALA A 132 -10.08 0.62 -15.56
CA ALA A 132 -9.36 -0.61 -15.94
C ALA A 132 -8.63 -1.36 -14.79
N VAL A 133 -8.87 -2.67 -14.80
CA VAL A 133 -8.29 -3.87 -14.14
C VAL A 133 -7.05 -3.72 -13.24
N ALA A 134 -7.18 -4.18 -11.99
CA ALA A 134 -6.06 -4.71 -11.22
C ALA A 134 -6.31 -6.21 -11.01
N GLU A 135 -5.48 -7.07 -11.62
CA GLU A 135 -5.47 -8.50 -11.30
C GLU A 135 -4.85 -8.69 -9.92
N VAL A 136 -5.66 -9.14 -8.97
CA VAL A 136 -5.15 -9.79 -7.76
C VAL A 136 -5.11 -11.27 -8.06
N LEU A 137 -3.91 -11.82 -8.22
CA LEU A 137 -3.69 -13.27 -8.28
C LEU A 137 -3.50 -13.80 -6.86
N GLY A 138 -4.31 -14.80 -6.51
CA GLY A 138 -4.05 -15.80 -5.45
C GLY A 138 -4.69 -15.54 -4.10
#